data_AF-A0A401IN21-F1
#
_entry.id   AF-A0A401IN21-F1
#
_cell.length_a   1.000
_cell.length_b   1.000
_cell.length_c   1.000
_cell.angle_alpha   90.00
_cell.angle_beta   90.00
_cell.angle_gamma   90.00
#
_symmetry.space_group_name_H-M   'P 1'
#
loop_
_entity.id
_entity.type
_entity.pdbx_description
1 polymer ?
#
loop_
_entity_poly.entity_id
_entity_poly.type
_entity_poly.pdbx_seq_one_letter_code
_entity_poly.pdbx_strand_id
1 'polypeptide(L)' 'MTYDKLQQSYQEHLIKAGVSQQKAEQAARTLSIKELQLISEIWEDWGNVIAHTKVQASP' A
#
# COMPACT_ATOMS: atom_id res chain seq x y z
N MET A 1 11.29 3.21 9.52
CA MET A 1 10.48 1.97 9.56
C MET A 1 11.42 0.79 9.31
N THR A 2 11.30 -0.35 9.98
CA THR A 2 12.14 -1.54 9.70
C THR A 2 11.61 -2.30 8.48
N TYR A 3 12.45 -3.09 7.82
CA TYR A 3 12.07 -3.87 6.63
C TYR A 3 10.82 -4.74 6.88
N ASP A 4 10.78 -5.45 8.02
CA ASP A 4 9.64 -6.32 8.37
C ASP A 4 8.32 -5.53 8.50
N LYS A 5 8.39 -4.30 9.03
CA LYS A 5 7.21 -3.44 9.16
C LYS A 5 6.70 -2.95 7.80
N LEU A 6 7.59 -2.70 6.85
CA LEU A 6 7.23 -2.31 5.49
C LEU A 6 6.62 -3.50 4.73
N GLN A 7 7.19 -4.70 4.87
CA GLN A 7 6.62 -5.91 4.29
C GLN A 7 5.22 -6.21 4.81
N GLN A 8 5.05 -6.17 6.14
CA GLN A 8 3.75 -6.40 6.76
C GLN A 8 2.72 -5.34 6.30
N SER A 9 3.10 -4.06 6.33
CA SER A 9 2.21 -2.99 5.91
C SER A 9 1.79 -3.15 4.44
N TYR A 10 2.74 -3.44 3.56
CA TYR A 10 2.44 -3.67 2.14
C TYR A 10 1.54 -4.90 1.92
N GLN A 11 1.81 -6.01 2.60
CA GLN A 11 0.96 -7.20 2.58
C GLN A 11 -0.48 -6.89 3.00
N GLU A 12 -0.67 -6.16 4.10
CA GLU A 12 -1.99 -5.77 4.60
C GLU A 12 -2.74 -4.89 3.60
N HIS A 13 -2.05 -3.95 2.93
CA HIS A 13 -2.65 -3.12 1.90
C HIS A 13 -3.13 -3.94 0.69
N LEU A 14 -2.33 -4.90 0.24
CA LEU A 14 -2.73 -5.80 -0.85
C LEU A 14 -3.97 -6.63 -0.47
N ILE A 15 -4.02 -7.14 0.76
CA ILE A 15 -5.20 -7.89 1.25
C ILE A 15 -6.44 -7.00 1.28
N LYS A 16 -6.33 -5.76 1.79
CA LYS A 16 -7.42 -4.78 1.78
C LYS A 16 -7.89 -4.42 0.37
N ALA A 17 -7.00 -4.45 -0.61
CA ALA A 17 -7.31 -4.26 -2.02
C ALA A 17 -7.95 -5.50 -2.69
N GLY A 18 -8.12 -6.61 -1.96
CA GLY A 18 -8.75 -7.84 -2.45
C GLY A 18 -7.77 -8.88 -3.01
N VAL A 19 -6.47 -8.68 -2.85
CA VAL A 19 -5.47 -9.69 -3.22
C VAL A 19 -5.50 -10.84 -2.21
N SER A 20 -5.40 -12.09 -2.69
CA SER A 20 -5.38 -13.25 -1.79
C SER A 20 -4.15 -13.20 -0.86
N GLN A 21 -4.31 -13.69 0.38
CA GLN A 21 -3.26 -13.68 1.40
C GLN A 21 -1.93 -14.26 0.90
N GLN A 22 -1.99 -15.42 0.21
CA GLN A 22 -0.80 -16.07 -0.34
C GLN A 22 -0.07 -15.19 -1.36
N LYS A 23 -0.81 -14.53 -2.26
CA LYS A 23 -0.21 -13.63 -3.26
C LYS A 23 0.35 -12.37 -2.62
N ALA A 24 -0.33 -11.83 -1.60
CA ALA A 24 0.12 -10.67 -0.85
C ALA A 24 1.42 -10.95 -0.08
N GLU A 25 1.50 -12.10 0.59
CA GLU A 25 2.71 -12.55 1.29
C GLU A 25 3.88 -12.76 0.32
N GLN A 26 3.64 -13.44 -0.81
CA GLN A 26 4.67 -13.66 -1.83
C GLN A 26 5.18 -12.33 -2.40
N ALA A 27 4.28 -11.38 -2.69
CA ALA A 27 4.66 -10.07 -3.20
C ALA A 27 5.50 -9.29 -2.18
N ALA A 28 5.10 -9.26 -0.91
CA ALA A 28 5.84 -8.56 0.15
C ALA A 28 7.25 -9.13 0.38
N ARG A 29 7.43 -10.45 0.21
CA ARG A 29 8.75 -11.09 0.32
C ARG A 29 9.64 -10.92 -0.89
N THR A 30 9.08 -10.61 -2.06
CA THR A 30 9.84 -10.49 -3.31
C THR A 30 10.53 -9.13 -3.42
N LEU A 31 9.95 -8.09 -2.82
CA LEU A 31 10.41 -6.71 -2.98
C LEU A 31 11.55 -6.36 -2.00
N SER A 32 12.47 -5.53 -2.48
CA SER A 32 13.51 -4.91 -1.69
C SER A 32 12.95 -3.79 -0.80
N ILE A 33 13.73 -3.39 0.21
CA ILE A 33 13.34 -2.29 1.11
C ILE A 33 13.08 -0.97 0.36
N LYS A 34 13.87 -0.68 -0.69
CA LYS A 34 13.73 0.54 -1.50
C LYS A 34 12.44 0.54 -2.30
N GLU A 35 12.09 -0.60 -2.89
CA GLU A 35 10.83 -0.74 -3.64
C GLU A 35 9.62 -0.65 -2.71
N LEU A 36 9.69 -1.26 -1.53
CA LEU A 36 8.63 -1.15 -0.52
C LEU A 36 8.44 0.30 -0.06
N GLN A 37 9.54 1.05 0.18
CA GLN A 37 9.47 2.47 0.52
C GLN A 37 8.80 3.30 -0.58
N LEU A 38 9.26 3.14 -1.82
CA LEU A 38 8.69 3.85 -2.97
C LEU A 38 7.19 3.57 -3.13
N ILE A 39 6.77 2.30 -2.97
CA ILE A 39 5.36 1.93 -3.06
C ILE A 39 4.56 2.56 -1.92
N SER A 40 5.08 2.59 -0.69
CA SER A 40 4.40 3.25 0.43
C SER A 40 4.17 4.74 0.17
N GLU A 41 5.18 5.44 -0.38
CA GLU A 41 5.05 6.86 -0.78
C GLU A 41 3.97 7.05 -1.84
N ILE A 42 3.99 6.24 -2.90
CA ILE A 42 2.97 6.28 -3.96
C ILE A 42 1.57 6.02 -3.39
N TRP A 43 1.44 5.07 -2.47
CA TRP A 43 0.15 4.69 -1.92
C TRP A 43 -0.46 5.80 -1.05
N GLU A 44 0.36 6.50 -0.25
CA GLU A 44 -0.09 7.68 0.50
C GLU A 44 -0.56 8.80 -0.43
N ASP A 45 0.19 9.08 -1.49
CA ASP A 45 -0.18 10.08 -2.50
C ASP A 45 -1.51 9.74 -3.19
N TRP A 46 -1.71 8.48 -3.56
CA TRP A 46 -2.97 8.01 -4.14
C TRP A 46 -4.14 8.12 -3.17
N GLY A 47 -3.94 7.76 -1.89
CA GLY A 47 -4.94 7.92 -0.84
C GLY A 47 -5.37 9.38 -0.68
N ASN A 48 -4.41 10.30 -0.72
CA ASN A 48 -4.65 11.73 -0.67
C ASN A 48 -5.47 12.21 -1.87
N VAL A 49 -5.13 11.80 -3.11
CA VAL A 49 -5.90 12.17 -4.31
C VAL A 49 -7.37 11.73 -4.21
N ILE A 50 -7.62 10.49 -3.79
CA ILE A 50 -8.99 9.97 -3.63
C ILE A 50 -9.76 10.74 -2.54
N ALA A 51 -9.11 11.06 -1.42
CA ALA A 51 -9.72 11.80 -0.33
C ALA A 51 -10.12 13.23 -0.77
N HIS A 52 -9.23 13.95 -1.46
CA HIS A 52 -9.52 15.29 -1.98
C HIS A 52 -10.61 15.29 -3.05
N THR A 53 -10.71 14.22 -3.85
CA THR A 53 -11.77 14.08 -4.87
C THR A 53 -13.15 13.86 -4.23
N LYS A 54 -13.22 13.19 -3.07
CA LYS A 54 -14.50 13.00 -2.34
C LYS A 54 -14.99 14.25 -1.62
N VAL A 55 -14.11 15.17 -1.24
CA VAL A 55 -14.47 16.42 -0.55
C VAL A 55 -15.08 17.46 -1.51
N GLN A 56 -14.83 17.36 -2.83
CA GLN A 56 -15.44 18.25 -3.84
C GLN A 56 -16.80 17.80 -4.37
N ALA A 57 -17.30 16.62 -3.99
CA ALA A 57 -18.62 16.13 -4.37
C ALA A 57 -19.61 16.26 -3.21
N SER A 58 -19.94 17.49 -2.84
CA SER A 58 -21.12 17.80 -2.00
C SER A 58 -21.77 19.07 -2.54
N PRO A 59 -22.97 18.99 -3.17
CA PRO A 59 -23.84 20.14 -3.35
C PRO A 59 -24.47 20.58 -2.02
#